data_AF-A0A2J8A6G8-F1
#
_entry.id   AF-A0A2J8A6G8-F1
#
_cell.length_a   1.000
_cell.length_b   1.000
_cell.length_c   1.000
_cell.angle_alpha   90.00
_cell.angle_beta   90.00
_cell.angle_gamma   90.00
#
_symmetry.space_group_name_H-M   'P 1'
#
loop_
_entity.id
_entity.type
_entity.pdbx_description
1 polymer ?
#
loop_
_entity_poly.entity_id
_entity_poly.type
_entity_poly.pdbx_seq_one_letter_code
_entity_poly.pdbx_strand_id
1 'polypeptide(L)'
;MASGALLFIAVHMLAASRAMAQMPAPSSALTLCLVDGPPELAQSTKTLVKEGELLNLTEAGNRLQGLSVDMVSAVFHQILGWPVNVRYTTGFSKTLYQTRVGDGCNVTVTSIFKAARRETCDSACTLPPDASKLSGEDFEPYTCCLDFSHTYFSGGWSLMSKQQSGT
;
A
#
# COMPACT_ATOMS: atom_id res chain seq x y z
N MET A 1 3.07 -4.49 44.46
CA MET A 1 3.85 -3.68 43.50
C MET A 1 3.44 -4.08 42.08
N ALA A 2 2.40 -3.47 41.52
CA ALA A 2 1.89 -3.79 40.17
C ALA A 2 1.04 -2.63 39.61
N SER A 3 1.52 -1.39 39.73
CA SER A 3 0.75 -0.18 39.33
C SER A 3 1.49 0.73 38.34
N GLY A 4 2.68 0.32 37.88
CA GLY A 4 3.47 1.09 36.91
C GLY A 4 3.18 0.72 35.45
N ALA A 5 3.04 -0.56 35.14
CA ALA A 5 2.97 -1.04 33.75
C ALA A 5 1.67 -0.65 33.01
N LEU A 6 0.53 -0.61 33.70
CA LEU A 6 -0.76 -0.25 33.11
C LEU A 6 -0.84 1.24 32.73
N LEU A 7 -0.15 2.12 33.47
CA LEU A 7 -0.13 3.55 33.19
C LEU A 7 0.68 3.87 31.93
N PHE A 8 1.79 3.17 31.71
CA PHE A 8 2.63 3.38 30.52
C PHE A 8 1.93 2.93 29.22
N ILE A 9 1.14 1.85 29.25
CA ILE A 9 0.39 1.39 28.07
C ILE A 9 -0.72 2.39 27.72
N ALA A 10 -1.44 2.90 28.72
CA ALA A 10 -2.48 3.90 28.52
C ALA A 10 -1.92 5.22 27.95
N VAL A 11 -0.75 5.68 28.44
CA VAL A 11 -0.12 6.92 27.98
C VAL A 11 0.40 6.79 26.54
N HIS A 12 0.93 5.64 26.12
CA HIS A 12 1.34 5.45 24.72
C HIS A 12 0.14 5.36 23.76
N MET A 13 -0.96 4.73 24.18
CA MET A 13 -2.22 4.73 23.43
C MET A 13 -2.83 6.14 23.31
N LEU A 14 -2.76 6.94 24.38
CA LEU A 14 -3.21 8.34 24.44
C LEU A 14 -2.30 9.32 23.64
N ALA A 15 -1.00 9.04 23.56
CA ALA A 15 -0.07 9.85 22.79
C ALA A 15 -0.13 9.54 21.28
N ALA A 16 -0.26 8.26 20.90
CA ALA A 16 -0.48 7.85 19.52
C ALA A 16 -1.81 8.42 18.97
N SER A 17 -2.87 8.40 19.77
CA SER A 17 -4.15 9.01 19.40
C SER A 17 -4.08 10.54 19.26
N ARG A 18 -3.26 11.24 20.06
CA ARG A 18 -3.04 12.69 19.91
C ARG A 18 -2.21 13.07 18.69
N ALA A 19 -1.18 12.31 18.33
CA ALA A 19 -0.40 12.57 17.12
C ALA A 19 -1.20 12.29 15.83
N MET A 20 -2.10 11.30 15.86
CA MET A 20 -3.01 11.03 14.75
C MET A 20 -4.17 12.03 14.65
N ALA A 21 -4.51 12.72 15.74
CA ALA A 21 -5.53 13.77 15.78
C ALA A 21 -5.15 15.06 15.01
N GLN A 22 -4.01 15.08 14.31
CA GLN A 22 -3.45 16.31 13.72
C GLN A 22 -3.27 16.27 12.20
N MET A 23 -3.56 15.16 11.53
CA MET A 23 -3.67 15.17 10.06
C MET A 23 -5.09 15.55 9.66
N PRO A 24 -5.29 16.67 8.93
CA PRO A 24 -6.61 17.07 8.49
C PRO A 24 -7.18 16.00 7.56
N ALA A 25 -8.46 15.67 7.74
CA ALA A 25 -9.16 14.79 6.82
C ALA A 25 -9.12 15.40 5.40
N PRO A 26 -8.93 14.57 4.36
CA PRO A 26 -8.92 15.05 2.99
C PRO A 26 -10.31 15.60 2.62
N SER A 27 -10.34 16.66 1.80
CA SER A 27 -11.58 17.29 1.34
C SER A 27 -12.38 16.42 0.35
N SER A 28 -11.76 15.37 -0.18
CA SER A 28 -12.38 14.40 -1.09
C SER A 28 -11.92 12.99 -0.76
N ALA A 29 -12.69 11.99 -1.21
CA ALA A 29 -12.32 10.59 -1.01
C ALA A 29 -10.97 10.27 -1.66
N LEU A 30 -10.06 9.65 -0.92
CA LEU A 30 -8.79 9.18 -1.47
C LEU A 30 -9.03 7.91 -2.28
N THR A 31 -8.35 7.78 -3.41
CA THR A 31 -8.30 6.53 -4.17
C THR A 31 -7.05 5.76 -3.75
N LEU A 32 -7.25 4.62 -3.09
CA LEU A 32 -6.21 3.69 -2.66
C LEU A 32 -6.09 2.57 -3.69
N CYS A 33 -4.96 2.51 -4.39
CA CYS A 33 -4.70 1.49 -5.39
C CYS A 33 -4.08 0.25 -4.73
N LEU A 34 -4.72 -0.90 -4.92
CA LEU A 34 -4.26 -2.19 -4.43
C LEU A 34 -3.77 -3.03 -5.62
N VAL A 35 -2.53 -3.48 -5.57
CA VAL A 35 -1.89 -4.26 -6.63
C VAL A 35 -2.16 -5.74 -6.42
N ASP A 36 -2.73 -6.40 -7.43
CA ASP A 36 -2.97 -7.84 -7.46
C ASP A 36 -1.67 -8.63 -7.33
N GLY A 37 -1.66 -9.61 -6.42
CA GLY A 37 -0.47 -10.38 -6.11
C GLY A 37 -0.58 -11.03 -4.74
N PRO A 38 -0.90 -12.34 -4.64
CA PRO A 38 -0.93 -13.01 -3.36
C PRO A 38 0.48 -13.09 -2.74
N PRO A 39 0.63 -12.99 -1.41
CA PRO A 39 -0.45 -12.96 -0.40
C PRO A 39 -0.99 -11.55 -0.10
N GLU A 40 -0.45 -10.50 -0.74
CA GLU A 40 -0.76 -9.11 -0.43
C GLU A 40 -2.20 -8.74 -0.83
N LEU A 41 -2.61 -9.16 -2.03
CA LEU A 41 -3.97 -9.03 -2.54
C LEU A 41 -4.34 -10.24 -3.39
N ALA A 42 -5.55 -10.75 -3.18
CA ALA A 42 -6.15 -11.75 -4.03
C ALA A 42 -7.64 -11.45 -4.21
N GLN A 43 -8.19 -11.88 -5.34
CA GLN A 43 -9.62 -11.80 -5.59
C GLN A 43 -10.38 -12.93 -4.89
N SER A 44 -11.62 -12.64 -4.48
CA SER A 44 -12.60 -13.65 -4.08
C SER A 44 -12.97 -14.54 -5.26
N THR A 45 -13.22 -15.81 -5.00
CA THR A 45 -13.58 -16.80 -6.04
C THR A 45 -14.98 -16.62 -6.62
N LYS A 46 -15.81 -15.76 -6.01
CA LYS A 46 -17.23 -15.61 -6.40
C LYS A 46 -17.48 -14.49 -7.39
N THR A 47 -16.73 -13.40 -7.31
CA THR A 47 -16.99 -12.20 -8.13
C THR A 47 -15.68 -11.47 -8.39
N LEU A 48 -15.17 -11.64 -9.61
CA LEU A 48 -13.92 -11.03 -10.03
C LEU A 48 -14.06 -9.51 -10.14
N VAL A 49 -12.97 -8.81 -9.87
CA VAL A 49 -12.82 -7.36 -10.00
C VAL A 49 -12.04 -7.06 -11.27
N LYS A 50 -12.51 -6.09 -12.06
CA LYS A 50 -11.84 -5.69 -13.30
C LYS A 50 -10.71 -4.72 -13.01
N GLU A 51 -9.69 -4.72 -13.87
CA GLU A 51 -8.60 -3.73 -13.83
C GLU A 51 -9.17 -2.31 -13.80
N GLY A 52 -8.70 -1.51 -12.85
CA GLY A 52 -9.08 -0.11 -12.70
C GLY A 52 -10.47 0.11 -12.09
N GLU A 53 -11.22 -0.94 -11.75
CA GLU A 53 -12.52 -0.84 -11.09
C GLU A 53 -12.39 -0.14 -9.74
N LEU A 54 -13.27 0.84 -9.49
CA LEU A 54 -13.37 1.56 -8.24
C LEU A 54 -14.44 0.93 -7.37
N LEU A 55 -14.06 0.58 -6.15
CA LEU A 55 -14.89 -0.08 -5.15
C LEU A 55 -14.96 0.80 -3.90
N ASN A 56 -16.11 0.83 -3.24
CA ASN A 56 -16.14 1.27 -1.85
C ASN A 56 -15.54 0.17 -0.93
N LEU A 57 -15.28 0.50 0.33
CA LEU A 57 -14.66 -0.44 1.27
C LEU A 57 -15.47 -1.72 1.50
N THR A 58 -16.80 -1.62 1.53
CA THR A 58 -17.67 -2.78 1.71
C THR A 58 -17.58 -3.72 0.51
N GLU A 59 -17.58 -3.17 -0.71
CA GLU A 59 -17.41 -3.96 -1.93
C GLU A 59 -16.02 -4.59 -2.00
N ALA A 60 -14.97 -3.83 -1.64
CA ALA A 60 -13.61 -4.33 -1.57
C ALA A 60 -13.50 -5.49 -0.57
N GLY A 61 -14.02 -5.36 0.66
CA GLY A 61 -13.99 -6.43 1.66
C GLY A 61 -14.78 -7.70 1.30
N ASN A 62 -15.75 -7.59 0.38
CA ASN A 62 -16.52 -8.75 -0.10
C ASN A 62 -15.87 -9.45 -1.31
N ARG A 63 -15.09 -8.71 -2.11
CA ARG A 63 -14.59 -9.16 -3.42
C ARG A 63 -13.08 -9.34 -3.47
N LEU A 64 -12.35 -8.75 -2.53
CA LEU A 64 -10.91 -8.82 -2.39
C LEU A 64 -10.56 -9.33 -0.98
N GLN A 65 -9.40 -9.96 -0.87
CA GLN A 65 -8.87 -10.46 0.39
C GLN A 65 -7.34 -10.33 0.38
N GLY A 66 -6.74 -10.31 1.57
CA GLY A 66 -5.30 -10.18 1.75
C GLY A 66 -4.92 -8.97 2.59
N LEU A 67 -3.63 -8.87 2.86
CA LEU A 67 -3.07 -7.89 3.79
C LEU A 67 -3.39 -6.44 3.39
N SER A 68 -3.41 -6.15 2.09
CA SER A 68 -3.73 -4.83 1.55
C SER A 68 -5.13 -4.35 1.98
N VAL A 69 -6.14 -5.21 1.89
CA VAL A 69 -7.53 -4.87 2.23
C VAL A 69 -7.65 -4.62 3.74
N ASP A 70 -7.02 -5.49 4.53
CA ASP A 70 -7.02 -5.39 6.00
C ASP A 70 -6.33 -4.11 6.45
N MET A 71 -5.19 -3.77 5.85
CA MET A 71 -4.45 -2.54 6.17
C MET A 71 -5.25 -1.29 5.78
N VAL A 72 -5.92 -1.29 4.63
CA VAL A 72 -6.78 -0.18 4.23
C VAL A 72 -7.92 0.02 5.23
N SER A 73 -8.60 -1.06 5.63
CA SER A 73 -9.67 -1.02 6.63
C SER A 73 -9.16 -0.52 7.99
N ALA A 74 -8.04 -1.05 8.47
CA ALA A 74 -7.49 -0.64 9.75
C ALA A 74 -7.02 0.83 9.75
N VAL A 75 -6.16 1.21 8.81
CA VAL A 75 -5.50 2.52 8.82
C VAL A 75 -6.45 3.63 8.37
N PHE A 76 -7.01 3.51 7.17
CA PHE A 76 -7.75 4.62 6.57
C PHE A 76 -9.17 4.73 7.08
N HIS A 77 -9.84 3.61 7.33
CA HIS A 77 -11.22 3.61 7.79
C HIS A 77 -11.34 3.68 9.31
N GLN A 78 -10.72 2.75 10.04
CA GLN A 78 -10.94 2.65 11.50
C GLN A 78 -10.15 3.69 12.28
N ILE A 79 -8.88 3.90 11.93
CA ILE A 79 -8.01 4.80 12.70
C ILE A 79 -8.13 6.24 12.22
N LEU A 80 -8.00 6.49 10.91
CA LEU A 80 -8.07 7.85 10.35
C LEU A 80 -9.50 8.35 10.14
N GLY A 81 -10.46 7.46 9.91
CA GLY A 81 -11.84 7.85 9.59
C GLY A 81 -11.96 8.60 8.26
N TRP A 82 -11.03 8.41 7.33
CA TRP A 82 -11.00 9.13 6.06
C TRP A 82 -11.93 8.48 5.03
N PRO A 83 -12.59 9.29 4.18
CA PRO A 83 -13.34 8.75 3.05
C PRO A 83 -12.36 8.18 2.02
N VAL A 84 -12.55 6.91 1.63
CA VAL A 84 -11.66 6.23 0.68
C VAL A 84 -12.43 5.35 -0.31
N ASN A 85 -11.89 5.23 -1.51
CA ASN A 85 -12.24 4.24 -2.51
C ASN A 85 -11.03 3.33 -2.75
N VAL A 86 -11.29 2.08 -3.09
CA VAL A 86 -10.28 1.09 -3.47
C VAL A 86 -10.29 0.95 -4.98
N ARG A 87 -9.12 1.06 -5.62
CA ARG A 87 -8.94 0.72 -7.03
C ARG A 87 -8.14 -0.57 -7.13
N TYR A 88 -8.69 -1.58 -7.79
CA TYR A 88 -7.97 -2.80 -8.09
C TYR A 88 -7.05 -2.60 -9.30
N THR A 89 -5.78 -3.00 -9.21
CA THR A 89 -4.81 -2.89 -10.30
C THR A 89 -3.97 -4.16 -10.43
N THR A 90 -3.41 -4.44 -11.62
CA THR A 90 -2.62 -5.65 -11.92
C THR A 90 -1.18 -5.35 -12.34
N GLY A 91 -0.86 -4.08 -12.64
CA GLY A 91 0.47 -3.66 -13.10
C GLY A 91 1.26 -2.93 -12.02
N PHE A 92 2.19 -3.62 -11.34
CA PHE A 92 2.98 -3.07 -10.22
C PHE A 92 3.65 -1.72 -10.53
N SER A 93 4.60 -1.69 -11.47
CA SER A 93 5.39 -0.49 -11.78
C SER A 93 4.53 0.65 -12.33
N LYS A 94 3.52 0.30 -13.15
CA LYS A 94 2.54 1.26 -13.69
C LYS A 94 1.71 1.90 -12.57
N THR A 95 1.23 1.13 -11.59
CA THR A 95 0.44 1.65 -10.47
C THR A 95 1.28 2.56 -9.56
N LEU A 96 2.54 2.21 -9.33
CA LEU A 96 3.47 3.08 -8.62
C LEU A 96 3.71 4.40 -9.37
N TYR A 97 3.91 4.34 -10.68
CA TYR A 97 4.00 5.54 -11.52
C TYR A 97 2.73 6.40 -11.47
N GLN A 98 1.55 5.78 -11.57
CA GLN A 98 0.25 6.47 -11.45
C GLN A 98 0.13 7.19 -10.11
N THR A 99 0.62 6.59 -9.03
CA THR A 99 0.69 7.24 -7.71
C THR A 99 1.63 8.42 -7.72
N ARG A 100 2.81 8.28 -8.35
CA ARG A 100 3.82 9.35 -8.44
C ARG A 100 3.30 10.59 -9.15
N VAL A 101 2.48 10.42 -10.18
CA VAL A 101 1.91 11.53 -10.98
C VAL A 101 0.51 11.94 -10.54
N GLY A 102 -0.10 11.25 -9.56
CA GLY A 102 -1.46 11.50 -9.09
C GLY A 102 -2.55 11.12 -10.09
N ASP A 103 -2.28 10.22 -11.03
CA ASP A 103 -3.24 9.76 -12.05
C ASP A 103 -4.10 8.61 -11.51
N GLY A 104 -5.24 8.97 -10.92
CA GLY A 104 -6.24 7.99 -10.48
C GLY A 104 -5.86 7.14 -9.27
N CYS A 105 -4.65 7.33 -8.71
CA CYS A 105 -4.15 6.73 -7.48
C CYS A 105 -3.56 7.82 -6.57
N ASN A 106 -4.11 7.98 -5.35
CA ASN A 106 -3.54 8.90 -4.35
C ASN A 106 -2.49 8.19 -3.49
N VAL A 107 -2.74 6.94 -3.15
CA VAL A 107 -1.84 6.07 -2.39
C VAL A 107 -1.87 4.70 -3.02
N THR A 108 -0.71 4.05 -3.15
CA THR A 108 -0.65 2.64 -3.48
C THR A 108 -0.28 1.83 -2.25
N VAL A 109 -1.03 0.75 -2.04
CA VAL A 109 -0.77 -0.24 -1.01
C VAL A 109 -0.34 -1.52 -1.70
N THR A 110 0.92 -1.90 -1.47
CA THR A 110 1.53 -3.10 -2.02
C THR A 110 2.78 -3.45 -1.23
N SER A 111 3.22 -4.71 -1.34
CA SER A 111 4.53 -5.13 -0.84
C SER A 111 5.62 -4.66 -1.80
N ILE A 112 6.40 -3.68 -1.38
CA ILE A 112 7.59 -3.22 -2.12
C ILE A 112 8.83 -3.37 -1.27
N PHE A 113 9.86 -4.01 -1.83
CA PHE A 113 11.19 -3.93 -1.24
C PHE A 113 11.66 -2.49 -1.40
N LYS A 114 11.85 -1.78 -0.28
CA LYS A 114 12.42 -0.42 -0.26
C LYS A 114 13.91 -0.50 -0.60
N ALA A 115 14.17 -0.86 -1.85
CA ALA A 115 15.48 -1.17 -2.38
C ALA A 115 16.22 0.07 -2.86
N ALA A 116 15.51 1.22 -2.94
CA ALA A 116 15.84 2.38 -3.75
C ALA A 116 17.35 2.57 -3.82
N ARG A 117 17.95 2.04 -4.89
CA ARG A 117 19.32 2.36 -5.24
C ARG A 117 19.22 3.81 -5.69
N ARG A 118 19.78 4.71 -4.90
CA ARG A 118 19.89 6.14 -5.23
C ARG A 118 20.52 6.36 -6.62
N GLU A 119 21.27 5.38 -7.13
CA GLU A 119 21.91 5.38 -8.45
C GLU A 119 20.94 5.21 -9.63
N THR A 120 19.79 4.56 -9.43
CA THR A 120 18.75 4.39 -10.47
C THR A 120 17.74 5.54 -10.52
N CYS A 121 17.76 6.42 -9.53
CA CYS A 121 16.93 7.61 -9.52
C CYS A 121 17.65 8.73 -10.23
N ASP A 122 16.95 9.40 -11.14
CA ASP A 122 17.32 10.77 -11.46
C ASP A 122 17.22 11.60 -10.17
N SER A 123 18.33 12.23 -9.78
CA SER A 123 18.38 13.15 -8.64
C SER A 123 17.36 14.29 -8.73
N ALA A 124 16.94 14.64 -9.95
CA ALA A 124 15.92 15.66 -10.20
C ALA A 124 14.48 15.09 -10.20
N CYS A 125 14.31 13.77 -10.04
CA CYS A 125 13.01 13.09 -10.02
C CYS A 125 12.11 13.49 -11.20
N THR A 126 12.71 13.67 -12.38
CA THR A 126 12.00 14.14 -13.56
C THR A 126 11.01 13.09 -14.06
N LEU A 127 9.87 13.55 -14.55
CA LEU A 127 8.89 12.71 -15.20
C LEU A 127 9.19 12.63 -16.70
N PRO A 128 8.86 11.52 -17.36
CA PRO A 128 9.02 11.42 -18.80
C PRO A 128 8.06 12.40 -19.50
N PRO A 129 8.48 12.99 -20.62
CA PRO A 129 7.65 13.95 -21.36
C PRO A 129 6.39 13.32 -21.96
N ASP A 130 6.35 12.00 -22.16
CA ASP A 130 5.20 11.28 -22.70
C ASP A 130 5.05 9.89 -22.06
N ALA A 131 4.14 9.80 -21.09
CA ALA A 131 3.86 8.57 -20.36
C ALA A 131 3.20 7.48 -21.23
N SER A 132 2.56 7.85 -22.34
CA SER A 132 1.85 6.90 -23.20
C SER A 132 2.79 5.93 -23.94
N LYS A 133 4.08 6.27 -23.99
CA LYS A 133 5.14 5.46 -24.59
C LYS A 133 5.80 4.48 -23.62
N LEU A 134 5.47 4.56 -22.33
CA LEU A 134 6.04 3.68 -21.31
C LEU A 134 5.22 2.41 -21.18
N SER A 135 5.90 1.29 -20.97
CA SER A 135 5.31 -0.01 -20.73
C SER A 135 6.08 -0.80 -19.68
N GLY A 136 5.38 -1.49 -18.79
CA GLY A 136 5.99 -2.41 -17.82
C GLY A 136 7.17 -1.83 -17.04
N GLU A 137 8.37 -2.31 -17.35
CA GLU A 137 9.64 -1.94 -16.70
C GLU A 137 10.05 -0.48 -16.97
N ASP A 138 9.55 0.16 -18.02
CA ASP A 138 9.85 1.57 -18.34
C ASP A 138 9.40 2.55 -17.23
N PHE A 139 8.50 2.10 -16.35
CA PHE A 139 8.03 2.89 -15.21
C PHE A 139 8.98 2.87 -14.02
N GLU A 140 9.83 1.84 -13.87
CA GLU A 140 10.67 1.61 -12.69
C GLU A 140 11.59 2.79 -12.31
N PRO A 141 12.26 3.49 -13.25
CA PRO A 141 13.11 4.63 -12.90
C PRO A 141 12.37 5.77 -12.19
N TYR A 142 11.05 5.85 -12.36
CA TYR A 142 10.21 6.92 -11.83
C TYR A 142 9.53 6.56 -10.50
N THR A 143 9.54 5.28 -10.10
CA THR A 143 8.91 4.81 -8.84
C THR A 143 9.74 5.17 -7.62
N CYS A 144 11.04 5.41 -7.78
CA CYS A 144 11.95 5.64 -6.67
C CYS A 144 11.84 7.04 -6.04
N CYS A 145 11.09 7.95 -6.68
CA CYS A 145 10.76 9.28 -6.18
C CYS A 145 9.38 9.33 -5.49
N LEU A 146 8.91 8.20 -4.97
CA LEU A 146 7.73 8.11 -4.12
C LEU A 146 8.09 8.31 -2.65
N ASP A 147 7.21 9.00 -1.92
CA ASP A 147 7.27 9.04 -0.47
C ASP A 147 6.70 7.74 0.10
N PHE A 148 7.54 7.01 0.84
CA PHE A 148 7.13 5.76 1.48
C PHE A 148 6.73 5.99 2.93
N SER A 149 5.64 5.35 3.38
CA SER A 149 5.28 5.27 4.80
C SER A 149 6.34 4.54 5.62
N HIS A 150 6.21 4.54 6.95
CA HIS A 150 6.97 3.60 7.78
C HIS A 150 6.67 2.15 7.39
N THR A 151 7.68 1.29 7.47
CA THR A 151 7.55 -0.11 7.04
C THR A 151 6.63 -0.86 8.00
N TYR A 152 5.56 -1.49 7.48
CA TYR A 152 4.61 -2.28 8.27
C TYR A 152 5.11 -3.72 8.56
N PHE A 153 6.06 -4.21 7.76
CA PHE A 153 6.66 -5.54 7.90
C PHE A 153 8.18 -5.47 7.71
N SER A 154 8.94 -6.02 8.65
CA SER A 154 10.40 -6.17 8.48
C SER A 154 10.69 -7.55 7.88
N GLY A 155 11.29 -7.58 6.70
CA GLY A 155 11.60 -8.80 5.97
C GLY A 155 12.84 -8.67 5.08
N GLY A 156 13.14 -9.74 4.36
CA GLY A 156 14.28 -9.81 3.47
C GLY A 156 14.23 -11.03 2.57
N TRP A 157 15.34 -11.29 1.87
CA TRP A 157 15.45 -12.43 0.98
C TRP A 157 15.41 -13.75 1.77
N SER A 158 14.57 -14.68 1.30
CA SER A 158 14.53 -16.06 1.80
C SER A 158 14.69 -17.04 0.64
N LEU A 159 15.54 -18.04 0.80
CA LEU A 159 15.71 -19.13 -0.16
C LEU A 159 15.00 -20.37 0.42
N MET A 160 14.09 -20.96 -0.35
CA MET A 160 13.31 -22.13 0.06
C MET A 160 13.62 -23.31 -0.87
N SER A 161 13.76 -24.50 -0.32
CA SER A 161 13.88 -25.76 -1.07
C SER A 161 12.84 -26.77 -0.60
N LYS A 162 12.51 -27.74 -1.45
CA LYS A 162 11.64 -28.85 -1.06
C LYS A 162 12.33 -29.64 0.06
N GLN A 163 11.63 -29.87 1.18
CA GLN A 163 12.10 -30.80 2.19
C GLN A 163 12.23 -32.20 1.55
N GLN A 164 13.45 -32.73 1.53
CA GLN A 164 13.67 -34.12 1.13
C GLN A 164 13.24 -35.00 2.31
N SER A 165 12.17 -35.79 2.12
CA SER A 165 11.85 -36.87 3.04
C SER A 165 13.00 -37.88 2.98
N GLY A 166 13.77 -38.01 4.05
CA GLY A 166 14.78 -39.06 4.15
C GLY A 166 14.10 -40.42 4.08
N THR A 167 14.54 -41.25 3.14
CA THR A 167 14.34 -42.71 3.21
C THR A 167 15.35 -43.30 4.17
#